data_AF-A0A3D3GP08-F1
#
_entry.id   AF-A0A3D3GP08-F1
#
_cell.length_a   1.000
_cell.length_b   1.000
_cell.length_c   1.000
_cell.angle_alpha   90.00
_cell.angle_beta   90.00
_cell.angle_gamma   90.00
#
_symmetry.space_group_name_H-M   'P 1'
#
loop_
_entity.id
_entity.type
_entity.pdbx_description
1 polymer ?
#
loop_
_entity_poly.entity_id
_entity_poly.type
_entity_poly.pdbx_seq_one_letter_code
_entity_poly.pdbx_strand_id
1 'polypeptide(L)' 'TDTQVRGPYKTWIHTHHFIPKDGGTLMKDEVQYEVSFGFLGDFVWVLFVRREVEKIFDYRKQVIADLFERGSA' A
#
# COMPACT_ATOMS: atom_id res chain seq x y z
N THR A 1 -3.41 -1.76 -11.73
CA THR A 1 -2.83 -2.81 -10.89
C THR A 1 -1.39 -3.01 -11.26
N ASP A 2 -0.54 -3.24 -10.28
CA ASP A 2 0.86 -3.64 -10.43
C ASP A 2 1.16 -4.89 -9.60
N THR A 3 2.20 -5.61 -10.00
CA THR A 3 2.68 -6.80 -9.31
C THR A 3 4.18 -6.75 -9.14
N GLN A 4 4.69 -7.36 -8.07
CA GLN A 4 6.13 -7.47 -7.87
C GLN A 4 6.67 -8.71 -8.58
N VAL A 5 7.58 -8.50 -9.54
CA VAL A 5 8.29 -9.61 -10.22
C VAL A 5 9.46 -10.13 -9.39
N ARG A 6 10.16 -9.25 -8.67
CA ARG A 6 11.30 -9.61 -7.80
C ARG A 6 11.34 -8.68 -6.58
N GLY A 7 11.44 -9.25 -5.39
CA GLY A 7 11.54 -8.47 -4.14
C GLY A 7 11.33 -9.34 -2.90
N PRO A 8 11.15 -8.73 -1.72
CA PRO A 8 11.10 -9.45 -0.44
C PRO A 8 9.81 -10.24 -0.23
N TYR A 9 8.72 -9.83 -0.89
CA TYR A 9 7.44 -10.54 -0.86
C TYR A 9 7.43 -11.73 -1.83
N LYS A 10 6.86 -12.85 -1.37
CA LYS A 10 6.60 -14.03 -2.22
C LYS A 10 5.56 -13.71 -3.29
N THR A 11 4.53 -12.97 -2.90
CA THR A 11 3.51 -12.43 -3.79
C THR A 11 3.23 -10.99 -3.37
N TRP A 12 3.07 -10.09 -4.34
CA TRP A 12 2.58 -8.74 -4.12
C TRP A 12 1.75 -8.32 -5.33
N ILE A 13 0.49 -7.98 -5.06
CA ILE A 13 -0.48 -7.50 -6.03
C ILE A 13 -1.10 -6.24 -5.45
N HIS A 14 -0.87 -5.10 -6.09
CA HIS A 14 -1.42 -3.82 -5.68
C HIS A 14 -2.41 -3.34 -6.74
N THR A 15 -3.68 -3.27 -6.36
CA THR A 15 -4.76 -2.77 -7.18
C THR A 15 -5.12 -1.34 -6.77
N HIS A 16 -5.19 -0.46 -7.76
CA HIS A 16 -5.53 0.95 -7.57
C HIS A 16 -6.92 1.17 -8.16
N HIS A 17 -7.84 1.69 -7.35
CA HIS A 17 -9.16 2.09 -7.78
C HIS A 17 -9.30 3.62 -7.69
N PHE A 18 -9.73 4.23 -8.79
CA PHE A 18 -10.04 5.64 -8.87
C PHE A 18 -11.53 5.79 -9.14
N ILE A 19 -12.25 6.33 -8.16
CA ILE A 19 -13.70 6.41 -8.17
C ILE A 19 -14.10 7.89 -8.12
N PRO A 20 -14.86 8.40 -9.11
CA PRO A 20 -15.41 9.76 -9.03
C PRO A 20 -16.30 9.89 -7.79
N LYS A 21 -16.05 10.90 -6.95
CA LYS A 21 -16.80 11.13 -5.72
C LYS A 21 -16.71 12.59 -5.28
N ASP A 22 -17.84 13.20 -4.93
CA ASP A 22 -17.95 14.54 -4.35
C ASP A 22 -17.18 15.64 -5.13
N GLY A 23 -17.22 15.57 -6.46
CA GLY A 23 -16.50 16.52 -7.33
C GLY A 23 -14.99 16.29 -7.43
N GLY A 24 -14.46 15.26 -6.77
CA GLY A 24 -13.08 14.81 -6.86
C GLY A 24 -12.97 13.31 -7.17
N THR A 25 -11.83 12.73 -6.81
CA THR A 25 -11.54 11.30 -7.00
C THR A 25 -11.24 10.66 -5.65
N LEU A 26 -12.04 9.67 -5.26
CA LEU A 26 -11.69 8.74 -4.20
C LEU A 26 -10.69 7.73 -4.74
N MET A 27 -9.46 7.80 -4.24
CA MET A 27 -8.44 6.78 -4.48
C MET A 27 -8.53 5.71 -3.40
N LYS A 28 -8.72 4.45 -3.82
CA LYS A 28 -8.67 3.28 -2.93
C LYS A 28 -7.55 2.34 -3.40
N ASP A 29 -6.58 2.14 -2.53
CA ASP A 29 -5.50 1.17 -2.71
C ASP A 29 -5.88 -0.15 -2.02
N GLU A 30 -5.79 -1.26 -2.75
CA GLU A 30 -5.92 -2.62 -2.22
C GLU A 30 -4.62 -3.39 -2.47
N VAL A 31 -4.00 -3.88 -1.41
CA VAL A 31 -2.78 -4.69 -1.52
C VAL A 31 -3.01 -6.07 -0.98
N GLN A 32 -2.70 -7.06 -1.81
CA GLN A 32 -2.64 -8.47 -1.45
C GLN A 32 -1.17 -8.88 -1.51
N TYR A 33 -0.64 -9.33 -0.39
CA TYR A 33 0.76 -9.74 -0.31
C TYR A 33 0.92 -11.02 0.51
N GLU A 34 1.92 -11.79 0.12
CA GLU A 34 2.36 -12.99 0.83
C GLU A 34 3.84 -12.82 1.15
N VAL A 35 4.21 -13.11 2.38
CA VAL A 35 5.60 -13.08 2.86
C VAL A 35 6.11 -14.52 2.97
N SER A 36 7.32 -14.77 2.47
CA SER A 36 7.99 -16.07 2.65
C SER A 36 8.64 -16.10 4.03
N PHE A 37 8.01 -16.80 4.98
CA PHE A 37 8.67 -17.17 6.23
C PHE A 37 9.60 -18.36 5.95
N GLY A 38 10.89 -18.10 5.69
CA GLY A 38 11.90 -19.17 5.80
C GLY A 38 11.94 -19.76 7.23
N PHE A 39 13.02 -20.44 7.63
CA PHE A 39 13.23 -21.00 8.99
C PHE A 39 13.04 -20.00 10.17
N LEU A 40 12.74 -18.73 9.91
CA LEU A 40 12.43 -17.67 10.87
C LEU A 40 10.90 -17.62 11.08
N GLY A 41 10.40 -18.57 11.86
CA GLY A 41 8.98 -18.80 12.12
C GLY A 41 8.35 -17.93 13.22
N ASP A 42 8.57 -16.62 13.24
CA ASP A 42 7.96 -15.77 14.27
C ASP A 42 6.76 -14.98 13.76
N PHE A 43 5.61 -15.19 14.40
CA PHE A 43 4.40 -14.37 14.31
C PHE A 43 4.70 -12.85 14.46
N VAL A 44 5.77 -12.52 15.20
CA VAL A 44 6.30 -11.15 15.36
C VAL A 44 6.68 -10.54 14.02
N TRP A 45 7.27 -11.31 13.11
CA TRP A 45 7.69 -10.83 11.80
C TRP A 45 6.48 -10.49 10.91
N VAL A 46 5.42 -11.32 10.97
CA VAL A 46 4.13 -11.04 10.29
C VAL A 46 3.56 -9.69 10.72
N LEU A 47 3.48 -9.48 12.04
CA LEU A 47 2.92 -8.26 12.61
C LEU A 47 3.79 -7.04 12.27
N PHE A 48 5.12 -7.21 12.28
CA PHE A 48 6.04 -6.16 11.88
C PHE A 48 5.84 -5.73 10.42
N VAL A 49 5.79 -6.68 9.48
CA VAL A 49 5.53 -6.35 8.07
C VAL A 49 4.21 -5.66 7.89
N ARG A 50 3.16 -6.17 8.52
CA ARG A 50 1.84 -5.56 8.41
C ARG A 50 1.88 -4.09 8.82
N ARG A 51 2.56 -3.79 9.93
CA ARG A 51 2.76 -2.40 10.39
C ARG A 51 3.57 -1.56 9.41
N GLU A 52 4.62 -2.12 8.80
CA GLU A 52 5.40 -1.40 7.80
C GLU A 52 4.59 -1.12 6.53
N VAL A 53 3.80 -2.09 6.06
CA VAL A 53 2.89 -1.89 4.93
C VAL A 53 1.85 -0.82 5.26
N GLU A 54 1.22 -0.87 6.44
CA GLU A 54 0.28 0.17 6.89
C GLU A 54 0.93 1.56 6.88
N LYS A 55 2.15 1.70 7.42
CA LYS A 55 2.90 2.96 7.40
C LYS A 55 3.17 3.50 5.99
N ILE A 56 3.51 2.62 5.04
CA ILE A 56 3.74 3.02 3.63
C ILE A 56 2.47 3.66 3.07
N PHE A 57 1.31 3.06 3.31
CA PHE A 57 0.03 3.57 2.80
C PHE A 57 -0.47 4.81 3.56
N ASP A 58 -0.21 4.91 4.86
CA ASP A 58 -0.49 6.13 5.63
C ASP A 58 0.34 7.31 5.11
N TYR A 59 1.64 7.10 4.90
CA TYR A 59 2.52 8.12 4.32
C TYR A 59 2.07 8.51 2.92
N ARG A 60 1.75 7.52 2.07
CA ARG A 60 1.25 7.77 0.71
C ARG A 60 -0.02 8.61 0.73
N LYS A 61 -0.98 8.30 1.61
CA LYS A 61 -2.21 9.08 1.77
C LYS A 61 -1.92 10.53 2.12
N GLN A 62 -1.02 10.77 3.07
CA GLN A 62 -0.61 12.12 3.47
C GLN A 62 0.01 12.87 2.29
N VAL A 63 1.00 12.28 1.61
CA VAL A 63 1.68 12.93 0.48
C VAL A 63 0.72 13.26 -0.66
N ILE A 64 -0.19 12.34 -1.00
CA ILE A 64 -1.19 12.58 -2.04
C ILE A 64 -2.12 13.73 -1.65
N ALA A 65 -2.63 13.74 -0.41
CA ALA A 65 -3.44 14.85 0.09
C ALA A 65 -2.69 16.18 -0.03
N ASP A 66 -1.44 16.24 0.47
CA ASP A 66 -0.61 17.45 0.42
C ASP A 66 -0.35 17.92 -1.01
N LEU A 67 -0.09 17.00 -1.96
CA LEU A 67 0.18 17.35 -3.36
C LEU A 67 -1.04 17.95 -4.06
N PHE A 68 -2.23 17.39 -3.84
CA PHE A 68 -3.45 17.88 -4.46
C PHE A 68 -4.07 19.09 -3.73
N GLU A 69 -3.83 19.25 -2.43
CA GLU A 69 -4.16 20.49 -1.71
C GLU A 69 -3.28 21.66 -2.19
N ARG A 70 -1.98 21.43 -2.43
CA ARG A 70 -1.07 22.47 -2.95
C ARG A 70 -1.26 22.78 -4.43
N GLY A 71 -1.72 21.82 -5.22
CA GLY A 71 -2.01 21.98 -6.66
C GLY A 71 -3.38 22.55 -6.98
N SER A 72 -4.26 22.72 -5.98
CA SER A 72 -5.55 23.38 -6.11
C SER A 72 -5.38 24.90 -6.04
N ALA A 73 -4.78 25.48 -7.08
CA ALA A 73 -4.70 26.92 -7.32
C ALA A 73 -5.49 27.31 -8.58
#